data_AF-A0A091DET6-F1
#
_entry.id   AF-A0A091DET6-F1
#
_cell.length_a   1.000
_cell.length_b   1.000
_cell.length_c   1.000
_cell.angle_alpha   90.00
_cell.angle_beta   90.00
_cell.angle_gamma   90.00
#
_symmetry.space_group_name_H-M   'P 1'
#
loop_
_entity.id
_entity.type
_entity.pdbx_description
1 polymer ?
#
loop_
_entity_poly.entity_id
_entity_poly.type
_entity_poly.pdbx_seq_one_letter_code
_entity_poly.pdbx_strand_id
1 'polypeptide(L)'
;MPRGNHQLQRKTGQQVRGPETSERPEAPAGPSVEDQAATLIQCAFQRYLARKELARRRLERQDYLEQMKKLQREAYLASVRQEQEAARRRREKEEAGAFGRTPLYRAAFGGHLEAVEVLPKLGADPRVYADDGSTPAQVASLDAVATVLQTWDVRLTEAMLQNMEAEWQCRAQEAQQQQAAEAKRLALKVQQMAREQQQCHKALQQAYCELHRRISEHDRCRQKCPGKAELTLQAVKDTEAHVAMLRQEAQKTEEMLALARLELREHSEEEEEAPGLKCQVTELHDVLMKDVGNRINADGRWPLIIDSSGQAATFLCYQDTNYMDTMNPEHMRPESIRIALLGALSACRYGKPLVFDF
;
A
#
# COMPACT_ATOMS: atom_id res chain seq x y z
N MET A 1 -30.32 -30.69 14.53
CA MET A 1 -30.46 -32.12 14.85
C MET A 1 -29.38 -32.50 15.86
N PRO A 2 -29.71 -32.69 17.16
CA PRO A 2 -28.75 -33.08 18.19
C PRO A 2 -28.85 -34.59 18.50
N ARG A 3 -27.74 -35.25 18.84
CA ARG A 3 -27.58 -36.54 19.57
C ARG A 3 -26.13 -37.02 19.37
N GLY A 4 -25.38 -37.51 20.36
CA GLY A 4 -25.71 -37.79 21.74
C GLY A 4 -24.45 -38.18 22.53
N ASN A 5 -24.45 -37.82 23.80
CA ASN A 5 -23.60 -38.39 24.85
C ASN A 5 -23.93 -39.87 25.02
N HIS A 6 -22.91 -40.73 25.10
CA HIS A 6 -23.03 -42.06 25.69
C HIS A 6 -22.02 -42.23 26.82
N GLN A 7 -22.52 -42.01 28.04
CA GLN A 7 -22.07 -42.70 29.24
C GLN A 7 -22.40 -44.18 29.09
N LEU A 8 -21.44 -45.06 29.38
CA LEU A 8 -21.71 -46.47 29.66
C LEU A 8 -21.23 -46.83 31.07
N GLN A 9 -22.11 -47.57 31.71
CA GLN A 9 -22.23 -47.79 33.15
C GLN A 9 -21.29 -48.88 33.68
N ARG A 10 -21.09 -48.79 34.99
CA ARG A 10 -20.49 -49.75 35.91
C ARG A 10 -21.09 -51.16 35.78
N LYS A 11 -20.25 -52.19 35.90
CA LYS A 11 -20.63 -53.49 36.44
C LYS A 11 -19.64 -53.96 37.52
N THR A 12 -20.24 -54.35 38.63
CA THR A 12 -19.72 -54.91 39.88
C THR A 12 -19.23 -56.35 39.73
N GLY A 13 -18.21 -56.75 40.49
CA GLY A 13 -17.79 -58.15 40.66
C GLY A 13 -16.71 -58.36 41.73
N GLN A 14 -17.16 -58.76 42.93
CA GLN A 14 -16.53 -59.57 43.99
C GLN A 14 -15.05 -59.39 44.41
N GLN A 15 -14.89 -58.98 45.68
CA GLN A 15 -13.69 -59.13 46.51
C GLN A 15 -13.52 -60.58 46.99
N VAL A 16 -12.35 -61.17 46.77
CA VAL A 16 -11.81 -62.26 47.60
C VAL A 16 -10.39 -61.86 48.02
N ARG A 17 -10.15 -61.89 49.34
CA ARG A 17 -8.94 -61.45 50.02
C ARG A 17 -7.95 -62.62 50.11
N GLY A 18 -6.71 -62.43 49.66
CA GLY A 18 -5.58 -63.36 49.76
C GLY A 18 -4.26 -62.56 49.75
N PRO A 19 -3.16 -63.11 50.30
CA PRO A 19 -2.18 -62.36 51.09
C PRO A 19 -1.32 -61.41 50.24
N GLU A 20 -1.04 -60.24 50.82
CA GLU A 20 -0.14 -59.21 50.32
C GLU A 20 1.29 -59.76 50.21
N THR A 21 1.69 -60.20 49.03
CA THR A 21 3.10 -60.20 48.63
C THR A 21 3.35 -58.94 47.83
N SER A 22 4.19 -58.08 48.39
CA SER A 22 4.67 -56.83 47.78
C SER A 22 5.51 -57.12 46.54
N GLU A 23 4.87 -57.37 45.41
CA GLU A 23 5.52 -57.25 44.10
C GLU A 23 5.31 -55.81 43.63
N ARG A 24 6.42 -55.07 43.54
CA ARG A 24 6.44 -53.75 42.88
C ARG A 24 5.85 -53.94 41.49
N PRO A 25 4.97 -53.05 41.00
CA PRO A 25 4.51 -53.13 39.62
C PRO A 25 5.75 -52.99 38.72
N GLU A 26 6.12 -54.07 38.02
CA GLU A 26 7.11 -53.96 36.95
C GLU A 26 6.57 -52.94 35.95
N ALA A 27 7.35 -51.89 35.74
CA ALA A 27 7.04 -50.85 34.78
C ALA A 27 6.76 -51.52 33.43
N PRO A 28 5.71 -51.11 32.68
CA PRO A 28 5.37 -51.76 31.42
C PRO A 28 6.60 -51.82 30.53
N ALA A 29 6.94 -53.02 30.05
CA ALA A 29 8.09 -53.23 29.18
C ALA A 29 8.07 -52.19 28.07
N GLY A 30 9.16 -51.42 27.96
CA GLY A 30 9.28 -50.36 26.97
C GLY A 30 8.98 -50.88 25.56
N PRO A 31 8.43 -50.03 24.67
CA PRO A 31 7.95 -50.47 23.38
C PRO A 31 9.02 -51.26 22.64
N SER A 32 8.63 -52.40 22.06
CA SER A 32 9.52 -53.25 21.26
C SER A 32 10.22 -52.41 20.19
N VAL A 33 11.43 -52.81 19.77
CA VAL A 33 12.15 -52.15 18.67
C VAL A 33 11.26 -52.07 17.42
N GLU A 34 10.39 -53.06 17.23
CA GLU A 34 9.39 -53.11 16.15
C GLU A 34 8.27 -52.06 16.34
N ASP A 35 7.79 -51.87 17.57
CA ASP A 35 6.78 -50.85 17.89
C ASP A 35 7.34 -49.43 17.74
N GLN A 36 8.62 -49.24 18.09
CA GLN A 36 9.31 -47.97 17.88
C GLN A 36 9.50 -47.69 16.38
N ALA A 37 9.87 -48.69 15.58
CA ALA A 37 9.97 -48.57 14.13
C ALA A 37 8.59 -48.30 13.49
N ALA A 38 7.54 -48.99 13.91
CA ALA A 38 6.17 -48.77 13.43
C ALA A 38 5.69 -47.34 13.74
N THR A 39 5.96 -46.84 14.95
CA THR A 39 5.60 -45.48 15.36
C THR A 39 6.35 -44.43 14.54
N LEU A 40 7.63 -44.66 14.23
CA LEU A 40 8.43 -43.77 13.38
C LEU A 40 7.89 -43.73 11.95
N ILE A 41 7.54 -44.88 11.38
CA ILE A 41 6.95 -44.98 10.02
C ILE A 41 5.59 -44.28 9.99
N GLN A 42 4.73 -44.50 10.99
CA GLN A 42 3.42 -43.86 11.08
C GLN A 42 3.53 -42.34 11.23
N CYS A 43 4.45 -41.86 12.06
CA CYS A 43 4.76 -40.43 12.19
C CYS A 43 5.26 -39.83 10.87
N ALA A 44 6.16 -40.52 10.16
CA ALA A 44 6.68 -40.07 8.88
C ALA A 44 5.57 -39.98 7.81
N PHE A 45 4.69 -40.98 7.76
CA PHE A 45 3.56 -41.01 6.83
C PHE A 45 2.53 -39.91 7.12
N GLN A 46 2.18 -39.69 8.39
CA GLN A 46 1.28 -38.60 8.79
C GLN A 46 1.88 -37.22 8.47
N ARG A 47 3.19 -37.02 8.69
CA ARG A 47 3.88 -35.79 8.28
C ARG A 47 3.88 -35.59 6.77
N TYR A 48 4.04 -36.66 5.99
CA TYR A 48 3.96 -36.60 4.53
C TYR A 48 2.56 -36.19 4.06
N LEU A 49 1.51 -36.83 4.59
CA LEU A 49 0.12 -36.49 4.26
C LEU A 49 -0.21 -35.04 4.65
N ALA A 50 0.21 -34.60 5.84
CA ALA A 50 0.02 -33.23 6.29
C ALA A 50 0.73 -32.20 5.38
N ARG A 51 1.96 -32.51 4.91
CA ARG A 51 2.69 -31.66 3.94
C ARG A 51 2.00 -31.63 2.59
N LYS A 52 1.52 -32.76 2.09
CA LYS A 52 0.79 -32.86 0.82
C LYS A 52 -0.52 -32.07 0.87
N GLU A 53 -1.26 -32.18 1.97
CA GLU A 53 -2.50 -31.44 2.20
C GLU A 53 -2.25 -29.94 2.33
N LEU A 54 -1.20 -29.53 3.06
CA LEU A 54 -0.79 -28.14 3.14
C LEU A 54 -0.40 -27.58 1.76
N ALA A 55 0.31 -28.35 0.95
CA ALA A 55 0.69 -27.96 -0.41
C ALA A 55 -0.54 -27.79 -1.31
N ARG A 56 -1.52 -28.70 -1.22
CA ARG A 56 -2.80 -28.60 -1.93
C ARG A 56 -3.55 -27.32 -1.56
N ARG A 57 -3.74 -27.06 -0.27
CA ARG A 57 -4.44 -25.85 0.22
C ARG A 57 -3.71 -24.56 -0.15
N ARG A 58 -2.38 -24.59 -0.22
CA ARG A 58 -1.58 -23.44 -0.69
C ARG A 58 -1.86 -23.14 -2.16
N LEU A 59 -1.94 -24.16 -3.00
CA LEU A 59 -2.27 -24.00 -4.42
C LEU A 59 -3.72 -23.49 -4.59
N GLU A 60 -4.69 -24.11 -3.92
CA GLU A 60 -6.09 -23.66 -3.94
C GLU A 60 -6.24 -22.19 -3.49
N ARG A 61 -5.49 -21.78 -2.46
CA ARG A 61 -5.45 -20.38 -2.02
C ARG A 61 -4.80 -19.45 -3.06
N GLN A 62 -3.75 -19.91 -3.74
CA GLN A 62 -3.11 -19.13 -4.82
C GLN A 62 -4.08 -18.93 -5.98
N ASP A 63 -4.73 -19.99 -6.43
CA ASP A 63 -5.71 -19.95 -7.53
C ASP A 63 -6.88 -19.01 -7.16
N TYR A 64 -7.39 -19.10 -5.93
CA TYR A 64 -8.42 -18.19 -5.43
C TYR A 64 -7.95 -16.72 -5.44
N LEU A 65 -6.73 -16.44 -4.97
CA LEU A 65 -6.19 -15.08 -4.97
C LEU A 65 -5.98 -14.54 -6.39
N GLU A 66 -5.57 -15.37 -7.34
CA GLU A 66 -5.45 -14.99 -8.75
C GLU A 66 -6.81 -14.69 -9.37
N GLN A 67 -7.82 -15.51 -9.11
CA GLN A 67 -9.19 -15.26 -9.55
C GLN A 67 -9.73 -13.95 -8.96
N MET A 68 -9.50 -13.71 -7.67
CA MET A 68 -9.89 -12.46 -7.02
C MET A 68 -9.19 -11.25 -7.64
N LYS A 69 -7.88 -11.33 -7.89
CA LYS A 69 -7.13 -10.27 -8.59
C LYS A 69 -7.66 -10.02 -9.99
N LYS A 70 -8.02 -11.08 -10.73
CA LYS A 70 -8.59 -10.98 -12.06
C LYS A 70 -9.93 -10.25 -12.03
N LEU A 71 -10.84 -10.64 -11.13
CA LEU A 71 -12.14 -10.00 -10.96
C LEU A 71 -12.01 -8.53 -10.55
N GLN A 72 -11.10 -8.22 -9.62
CA GLN A 72 -10.82 -6.84 -9.21
C GLN A 72 -10.28 -6.00 -10.38
N ARG A 73 -9.37 -6.56 -11.18
CA ARG A 73 -8.85 -5.88 -12.38
C ARG A 73 -9.94 -5.66 -13.43
N GLU A 74 -10.81 -6.64 -13.66
CA GLU A 74 -11.93 -6.51 -14.59
C GLU A 74 -12.94 -5.44 -14.10
N ALA A 75 -13.24 -5.41 -12.81
CA ALA A 75 -14.11 -4.39 -12.22
C ALA A 75 -13.50 -2.98 -12.33
N TYR A 76 -12.20 -2.82 -12.05
CA TYR A 76 -11.50 -1.56 -12.23
C TYR A 76 -11.51 -1.09 -13.68
N LEU A 77 -11.18 -1.99 -14.62
CA LEU A 77 -11.22 -1.68 -16.05
C LEU A 77 -12.62 -1.32 -16.53
N ALA A 78 -13.67 -1.93 -15.97
CA ALA A 78 -15.05 -1.56 -16.25
C ALA A 78 -15.39 -0.16 -15.71
N SER A 79 -14.95 0.19 -14.50
CA SER A 79 -15.10 1.53 -13.92
C SER A 79 -14.43 2.59 -14.78
N VAL A 80 -13.17 2.38 -15.16
CA VAL A 80 -12.41 3.31 -16.01
C VAL A 80 -13.08 3.47 -17.38
N ARG A 81 -13.55 2.37 -18.00
CA ARG A 81 -14.30 2.45 -19.26
C ARG A 81 -15.58 3.27 -19.10
N GLN A 82 -16.33 3.04 -18.02
CA GLN A 82 -17.56 3.78 -17.75
C GLN A 82 -17.28 5.28 -17.51
N GLU A 83 -16.19 5.62 -16.84
CA GLU A 83 -15.74 7.00 -16.65
C GLU A 83 -15.29 7.65 -17.95
N GLN A 84 -14.51 6.94 -18.78
CA GLN A 84 -14.12 7.42 -20.11
C GLN A 84 -15.33 7.65 -21.01
N GLU A 85 -16.30 6.73 -21.00
CA GLU A 85 -17.57 6.89 -21.71
C GLU A 85 -18.40 8.06 -21.15
N ALA A 86 -18.44 8.25 -19.84
CA ALA A 86 -19.13 9.37 -19.21
C ALA A 86 -18.45 10.71 -19.52
N ALA A 87 -17.12 10.77 -19.50
CA ALA A 87 -16.33 11.94 -19.86
C ALA A 87 -16.50 12.28 -21.35
N ARG A 88 -16.49 11.26 -22.21
CA ARG A 88 -16.83 11.40 -23.63
C ARG A 88 -18.23 11.98 -23.80
N ARG A 89 -19.24 11.41 -23.13
CA ARG A 89 -20.63 11.92 -23.16
C ARG A 89 -20.75 13.33 -22.58
N ARG A 90 -19.95 13.69 -21.59
CA ARG A 90 -19.90 15.05 -21.02
C ARG A 90 -19.32 16.03 -22.02
N ARG A 91 -18.19 15.71 -22.67
CA ARG A 91 -17.61 16.52 -23.74
C ARG A 91 -18.57 16.67 -24.92
N GLU A 92 -19.19 15.57 -25.37
CA GLU A 92 -20.23 15.59 -26.41
C GLU A 92 -21.41 16.49 -26.01
N LYS A 93 -21.83 16.48 -24.73
CA LYS A 93 -22.88 17.38 -24.21
C LYS A 93 -22.42 18.84 -24.10
N GLU A 94 -21.19 19.09 -23.69
CA GLU A 94 -20.62 20.44 -23.56
C GLU A 94 -20.42 21.09 -24.93
N GLU A 95 -19.95 20.31 -25.92
CA GLU A 95 -19.84 20.72 -27.32
C GLU A 95 -21.22 20.94 -27.96
N ALA A 96 -22.24 20.19 -27.55
CA ALA A 96 -23.61 20.35 -28.05
C ALA A 96 -24.41 21.47 -27.34
N GLY A 97 -23.94 22.03 -26.22
CA GLY A 97 -24.63 23.06 -25.44
C GLY A 97 -26.09 22.72 -25.06
N ALA A 98 -26.86 23.69 -24.56
CA ALA A 98 -28.27 23.45 -24.19
C ALA A 98 -29.07 22.93 -25.41
N PHE A 99 -29.83 21.84 -25.20
CA PHE A 99 -30.66 21.13 -26.19
C PHE A 99 -29.91 20.29 -27.26
N GLY A 100 -28.64 19.93 -27.01
CA GLY A 100 -27.90 19.08 -27.96
C GLY A 100 -27.60 19.76 -29.30
N ARG A 101 -27.69 21.11 -29.35
CA ARG A 101 -27.53 21.93 -30.55
C ARG A 101 -26.07 22.30 -30.78
N THR A 102 -25.41 21.55 -31.66
CA THR A 102 -24.03 21.81 -32.11
C THR A 102 -23.85 23.25 -32.62
N PRO A 103 -22.62 23.79 -32.61
CA PRO A 103 -22.33 25.11 -33.17
C PRO A 103 -22.79 25.24 -34.63
N LEU A 104 -22.67 24.16 -35.41
CA LEU A 104 -23.15 24.08 -36.80
C LEU A 104 -24.68 24.17 -36.90
N TYR A 105 -25.42 23.53 -36.00
CA TYR A 105 -26.88 23.65 -35.92
C TYR A 105 -27.33 25.08 -35.69
N ARG A 106 -26.67 25.82 -34.77
CA ARG A 106 -27.00 27.22 -34.47
C ARG A 106 -26.69 28.15 -35.63
N ALA A 107 -25.57 27.91 -36.33
CA ALA A 107 -25.20 28.66 -37.53
C ALA A 107 -26.22 28.46 -38.67
N ALA A 108 -26.73 27.23 -38.84
CA ALA A 108 -27.75 26.93 -39.84
C ALA A 108 -29.11 27.59 -39.50
N PHE A 109 -29.54 27.51 -38.25
CA PHE A 109 -30.75 28.19 -37.76
C PHE A 109 -30.63 29.72 -37.89
N GLY A 110 -29.47 30.30 -37.60
CA GLY A 110 -29.20 31.73 -37.74
C GLY A 110 -29.01 32.22 -39.17
N GLY A 111 -28.92 31.31 -40.17
CA GLY A 111 -28.65 31.66 -41.57
C GLY A 111 -27.23 32.18 -41.82
N HIS A 112 -26.27 31.85 -40.95
CA HIS A 112 -24.88 32.31 -41.07
C HIS A 112 -24.09 31.45 -42.06
N LEU A 113 -24.14 31.82 -43.34
CA LEU A 113 -23.49 31.10 -44.43
C LEU A 113 -21.97 30.91 -44.21
N GLU A 114 -21.27 31.98 -43.82
CA GLU A 114 -19.82 31.94 -43.58
C GLU A 114 -19.43 30.96 -42.47
N ALA A 115 -20.21 30.92 -41.38
CA ALA A 115 -19.98 29.99 -40.28
C ALA A 115 -20.24 28.55 -40.71
N VAL A 116 -21.25 28.30 -41.55
CA VAL A 116 -21.58 26.97 -42.07
C VAL A 116 -20.54 26.45 -43.05
N GLU A 117 -19.80 27.31 -43.74
CA GLU A 117 -18.67 26.89 -44.58
C GLU A 117 -17.37 26.62 -43.80
N VAL A 118 -17.18 27.30 -42.68
CA VAL A 118 -15.95 27.19 -41.86
C VAL A 118 -16.05 26.05 -40.86
N LEU A 119 -17.19 25.87 -40.20
CA LEU A 119 -17.36 24.87 -39.13
C LEU A 119 -17.10 23.43 -39.58
N PRO A 120 -17.57 22.96 -40.76
CA PRO A 120 -17.23 21.63 -41.26
C PRO A 120 -15.74 21.47 -41.60
N LYS A 121 -15.05 22.55 -42.02
CA LYS A 121 -13.60 22.54 -42.22
C LYS A 121 -12.80 22.44 -40.91
N LEU A 122 -13.45 22.74 -39.78
CA LEU A 122 -12.90 22.57 -38.43
C LEU A 122 -13.33 21.23 -37.80
N GLY A 123 -14.01 20.34 -38.53
CA GLY A 123 -14.42 19.02 -38.05
C GLY A 123 -15.85 18.95 -37.49
N ALA A 124 -16.69 19.98 -37.68
CA ALA A 124 -18.09 19.91 -37.26
C ALA A 124 -18.90 19.01 -38.21
N ASP A 125 -19.49 17.94 -37.69
CA ASP A 125 -20.27 17.01 -38.49
C ASP A 125 -21.71 17.50 -38.77
N PRO A 126 -22.13 17.56 -40.04
CA PRO A 126 -23.49 17.97 -40.43
C PRO A 126 -24.56 16.90 -40.15
N ARG A 127 -24.16 15.69 -39.75
CA ARG A 127 -25.04 14.55 -39.45
C ARG A 127 -25.52 14.50 -37.99
N VAL A 128 -24.98 15.36 -37.12
CA VAL A 128 -25.33 15.35 -35.70
C VAL A 128 -26.76 15.87 -35.52
N TYR A 129 -27.61 15.04 -34.90
CA TYR A 129 -28.99 15.39 -34.57
C TYR A 129 -29.02 16.23 -33.30
N ALA A 130 -29.86 17.28 -33.29
CA ALA A 130 -30.21 17.97 -32.05
C ALA A 130 -31.22 17.13 -31.23
N ASP A 131 -31.48 17.51 -29.97
CA ASP A 131 -32.47 16.84 -29.11
C ASP A 131 -33.89 16.82 -29.73
N ASP A 132 -34.17 17.79 -30.62
CA ASP A 132 -35.40 17.90 -31.40
C ASP A 132 -35.47 16.88 -32.58
N GLY A 133 -34.47 16.00 -32.72
CA GLY A 133 -34.37 14.99 -33.78
C GLY A 133 -34.09 15.56 -35.18
N SER A 134 -33.83 16.87 -35.29
CA SER A 134 -33.64 17.58 -36.55
C SER A 134 -32.16 17.76 -36.87
N THR A 135 -31.79 17.69 -38.16
CA THR A 135 -30.43 17.98 -38.62
C THR A 135 -30.23 19.48 -38.91
N PRO A 136 -28.99 20.00 -38.86
CA PRO A 136 -28.69 21.39 -39.23
C PRO A 136 -29.24 21.79 -40.61
N ALA A 137 -29.23 20.86 -41.57
CA ALA A 137 -29.75 21.10 -42.93
C ALA A 137 -31.29 21.26 -42.98
N GLN A 138 -32.04 20.58 -42.09
CA GLN A 138 -33.51 20.65 -42.04
C GLN A 138 -34.01 21.93 -41.37
N VAL A 139 -33.22 22.52 -40.49
CA VAL A 139 -33.57 23.70 -39.68
C VAL A 139 -32.98 25.00 -40.26
N ALA A 140 -32.28 24.90 -41.39
CA ALA A 140 -31.63 26.02 -42.04
C ALA A 140 -32.63 27.12 -42.42
N SER A 141 -32.35 28.37 -42.03
CA SER A 141 -33.20 29.52 -42.36
C SER A 141 -33.13 29.94 -43.83
N LEU A 142 -32.04 29.57 -44.53
CA LEU A 142 -31.80 29.90 -45.93
C LEU A 142 -31.60 28.63 -46.75
N ASP A 143 -32.21 28.57 -47.94
CA ASP A 143 -32.09 27.43 -48.86
C ASP A 143 -30.63 27.20 -49.34
N ALA A 144 -29.88 28.30 -49.47
CA ALA A 144 -28.45 28.27 -49.77
C ALA A 144 -27.65 27.51 -48.69
N VAL A 145 -27.99 27.71 -47.41
CA VAL A 145 -27.34 27.06 -46.28
C VAL A 145 -27.68 25.56 -46.23
N ALA A 146 -28.94 25.21 -46.50
CA ALA A 146 -29.38 23.82 -46.60
C ALA A 146 -28.64 23.08 -47.73
N THR A 147 -28.50 23.72 -48.89
CA THR A 147 -27.80 23.18 -50.06
C THR A 147 -26.32 22.92 -49.76
N VAL A 148 -25.63 23.88 -49.14
CA VAL A 148 -24.22 23.73 -48.74
C VAL A 148 -24.02 22.52 -47.82
N LEU A 149 -24.88 22.37 -46.81
CA LEU A 149 -24.80 21.24 -45.86
C LEU A 149 -25.11 19.88 -46.50
N GLN A 150 -26.02 19.82 -47.48
CA GLN A 150 -26.36 18.59 -48.20
C GLN A 150 -25.30 18.17 -49.22
N THR A 151 -24.64 19.15 -49.85
CA THR A 151 -23.56 18.91 -50.83
C THR A 151 -22.20 18.62 -50.20
N TRP A 152 -22.06 18.79 -48.87
CA TRP A 152 -20.81 18.61 -48.17
C TRP A 152 -20.34 17.14 -48.18
N ASP A 153 -19.05 16.92 -48.50
CA ASP A 153 -18.46 15.58 -48.49
C ASP A 153 -18.12 15.15 -47.06
N VAL A 154 -18.93 14.24 -46.53
CA VAL A 154 -18.76 13.72 -45.17
C VAL A 154 -17.49 12.88 -45.02
N ARG A 155 -16.92 12.36 -46.11
CA ARG A 155 -15.63 11.64 -46.04
C ARG A 155 -14.50 12.56 -45.63
N LEU A 156 -14.60 13.85 -45.95
CA LEU A 156 -13.61 14.85 -45.55
C LEU A 156 -13.64 15.08 -44.04
N THR A 157 -14.83 15.17 -43.43
CA THR A 157 -14.93 15.32 -41.96
C THR A 157 -14.55 14.04 -41.24
N GLU A 158 -14.93 12.86 -41.75
CA GLU A 158 -14.49 11.56 -41.22
C GLU A 158 -12.95 11.43 -41.21
N ALA A 159 -12.27 11.85 -42.29
CA ALA A 159 -10.80 11.85 -42.35
C ALA A 159 -10.14 12.88 -41.40
N MET A 160 -10.74 14.07 -41.25
CA MET A 160 -10.26 15.08 -40.28
C MET A 160 -10.38 14.59 -38.84
N LEU A 161 -11.52 14.00 -38.48
CA LEU A 161 -11.74 13.43 -37.15
C LEU A 161 -10.75 12.31 -36.85
N GLN A 162 -10.48 11.42 -37.82
CA GLN A 162 -9.46 10.38 -37.68
C GLN A 162 -8.05 10.96 -37.44
N ASN A 163 -7.67 12.02 -38.16
CA ASN A 163 -6.39 12.68 -37.96
C ASN A 163 -6.31 13.38 -36.59
N MET A 164 -7.37 14.06 -36.16
CA MET A 164 -7.43 14.71 -34.85
C MET A 164 -7.41 13.69 -33.70
N GLU A 165 -8.12 12.57 -33.85
CA GLU A 165 -8.11 11.48 -32.88
C GLU A 165 -6.75 10.80 -32.84
N ALA A 166 -6.11 10.56 -33.99
CA ALA A 166 -4.74 10.05 -34.06
C ALA A 166 -3.74 11.00 -33.40
N GLU A 167 -3.82 12.31 -33.66
CA GLU A 167 -2.98 13.30 -32.98
C GLU A 167 -3.20 13.32 -31.47
N TRP A 168 -4.46 13.26 -31.02
CA TRP A 168 -4.77 13.20 -29.59
C TRP A 168 -4.22 11.90 -28.98
N GLN A 169 -4.39 10.76 -29.64
CA GLN A 169 -3.82 9.49 -29.20
C GLN A 169 -2.29 9.55 -29.14
N CYS A 170 -1.62 10.13 -30.14
CA CYS A 170 -0.18 10.35 -30.11
C CYS A 170 0.25 11.23 -28.94
N ARG A 171 -0.39 12.40 -28.74
CA ARG A 171 -0.10 13.30 -27.61
C ARG A 171 -0.36 12.64 -26.26
N ALA A 172 -1.43 11.83 -26.16
CA ALA A 172 -1.76 11.07 -24.95
C ALA A 172 -0.71 9.99 -24.68
N GLN A 173 -0.26 9.26 -25.70
CA GLN A 173 0.81 8.28 -25.59
C GLN A 173 2.13 8.94 -25.19
N GLU A 174 2.47 10.09 -25.78
CA GLU A 174 3.66 10.87 -25.42
C GLU A 174 3.61 11.35 -23.97
N ALA A 175 2.46 11.88 -23.53
CA ALA A 175 2.26 12.29 -22.13
C ALA A 175 2.39 11.10 -21.16
N GLN A 176 1.79 9.95 -21.49
CA GLN A 176 1.93 8.73 -20.69
C GLN A 176 3.38 8.24 -20.65
N GLN A 177 4.10 8.32 -21.77
CA GLN A 177 5.53 7.96 -21.82
C GLN A 177 6.38 8.90 -20.97
N GLN A 178 6.09 10.21 -20.99
CA GLN A 178 6.76 11.20 -20.15
C GLN A 178 6.51 10.92 -18.67
N GLN A 179 5.26 10.74 -18.25
CA GLN A 179 4.91 10.36 -16.87
C GLN A 179 5.59 9.05 -16.46
N ALA A 180 5.56 8.01 -17.31
CA ALA A 180 6.22 6.74 -17.02
C ALA A 180 7.75 6.89 -16.90
N ALA A 181 8.36 7.76 -17.72
CA ALA A 181 9.79 8.05 -17.65
C ALA A 181 10.16 8.82 -16.37
N GLU A 182 9.32 9.77 -15.95
CA GLU A 182 9.48 10.52 -14.70
C GLU A 182 9.33 9.62 -13.48
N ALA A 183 8.27 8.79 -13.43
CA ALA A 183 8.08 7.79 -12.38
C ALA A 183 9.27 6.80 -12.30
N LYS A 184 9.78 6.34 -13.45
CA LYS A 184 10.97 5.48 -13.50
C LYS A 184 12.22 6.19 -12.98
N ARG A 185 12.40 7.48 -13.32
CA ARG A 185 13.52 8.29 -12.82
C ARG A 185 13.46 8.43 -11.30
N LEU A 186 12.29 8.75 -10.74
CA LEU A 186 12.07 8.87 -9.30
C LEU A 186 12.30 7.53 -8.58
N ALA A 187 11.80 6.42 -9.13
CA ALA A 187 12.02 5.09 -8.57
C ALA A 187 13.52 4.70 -8.54
N LEU A 188 14.27 5.03 -9.60
CA LEU A 188 15.72 4.83 -9.63
C LEU A 188 16.45 5.69 -8.59
N LYS A 189 16.03 6.95 -8.42
CA LYS A 189 16.57 7.85 -7.37
C LYS A 189 16.36 7.25 -5.98
N VAL A 190 15.14 6.77 -5.66
CA VAL A 190 14.85 6.09 -4.38
C VAL A 190 15.72 4.85 -4.19
N GLN A 191 15.89 4.03 -5.25
CA GLN A 191 16.74 2.84 -5.17
C GLN A 191 18.21 3.18 -4.91
N GLN A 192 18.73 4.25 -5.54
CA GLN A 192 20.09 4.71 -5.29
C GLN A 192 20.26 5.19 -3.84
N MET A 193 19.37 6.06 -3.36
CA MET A 193 19.39 6.55 -1.98
C MET A 193 19.30 5.42 -0.95
N ALA A 194 18.50 4.39 -1.23
CA ALA A 194 18.39 3.21 -0.37
C ALA A 194 19.71 2.42 -0.30
N ARG A 195 20.45 2.32 -1.41
CA ARG A 195 21.78 1.68 -1.43
C ARG A 195 22.80 2.48 -0.64
N GLU A 196 22.79 3.81 -0.77
CA GLU A 196 23.66 4.72 -0.01
C GLU A 196 23.39 4.60 1.50
N GLN A 197 22.12 4.63 1.92
CA GLN A 197 21.71 4.42 3.30
C GLN A 197 22.18 3.06 3.85
N GLN A 198 22.08 1.99 3.06
CA GLN A 198 22.56 0.66 3.44
C GLN A 198 24.09 0.64 3.64
N GLN A 199 24.85 1.34 2.79
CA GLN A 199 26.30 1.45 2.92
C GLN A 199 26.69 2.23 4.18
N CYS A 200 26.06 3.36 4.44
CA CYS A 200 26.26 4.15 5.67
C CYS A 200 25.91 3.33 6.92
N HIS A 201 24.81 2.58 6.90
CA HIS A 201 24.42 1.72 8.02
C HIS A 201 25.46 0.63 8.29
N LYS A 202 26.00 0.01 7.24
CA LYS A 202 27.07 -1.00 7.37
C LYS A 202 28.36 -0.39 7.94
N ALA A 203 28.77 0.79 7.48
CA ALA A 203 29.94 1.49 8.00
C ALA A 203 29.76 1.86 9.48
N LEU A 204 28.57 2.36 9.85
CA LEU A 204 28.23 2.66 11.24
C LEU A 204 28.28 1.41 12.13
N GLN A 205 27.75 0.28 11.66
CA GLN A 205 27.83 -1.00 12.38
C GLN A 205 29.28 -1.45 12.60
N GLN A 206 30.15 -1.30 11.59
CA GLN A 206 31.57 -1.61 11.71
C GLN A 206 32.26 -0.70 12.74
N ALA A 207 31.94 0.59 12.74
CA ALA A 207 32.48 1.55 13.71
C ALA A 207 32.05 1.24 15.15
N TYR A 208 30.81 0.78 15.36
CA TYR A 208 30.36 0.31 16.67
C TYR A 208 31.12 -0.94 17.15
N CYS A 209 31.37 -1.90 16.26
CA CYS A 209 32.16 -3.08 16.60
C CYS A 209 33.59 -2.70 17.01
N GLU A 210 34.20 -1.76 16.28
CA GLU A 210 35.53 -1.25 16.61
C GLU A 210 35.53 -0.49 17.95
N LEU A 211 34.52 0.35 18.21
CA LEU A 211 34.37 1.03 19.49
C LEU A 211 34.27 0.03 20.66
N HIS A 212 33.43 -1.01 20.54
CA HIS A 212 33.32 -2.06 21.55
C HIS A 212 34.65 -2.79 21.79
N ARG A 213 35.40 -3.03 20.71
CA ARG A 213 36.74 -3.60 20.79
C ARG A 213 37.70 -2.68 21.54
N ARG A 214 37.71 -1.38 21.24
CA ARG A 214 38.58 -0.38 21.91
C ARG A 214 38.25 -0.23 23.39
N ILE A 215 36.97 -0.24 23.75
CA ILE A 215 36.51 -0.25 25.15
C ILE A 215 37.05 -1.50 25.86
N SER A 216 36.90 -2.67 25.24
CA SER A 216 37.42 -3.94 25.79
C SER A 216 38.95 -3.94 25.95
N GLU A 217 39.68 -3.34 25.00
CA GLU A 217 41.13 -3.16 25.07
C GLU A 217 41.51 -2.21 26.23
N HIS A 218 40.80 -1.10 26.37
CA HIS A 218 40.99 -0.14 27.45
C HIS A 218 40.76 -0.77 28.83
N ASP A 219 39.66 -1.51 29.03
CA ASP A 219 39.34 -2.17 30.29
C ASP A 219 40.42 -3.19 30.70
N ARG A 220 40.91 -3.98 29.74
CA ARG A 220 42.03 -4.92 29.97
C ARG A 220 43.34 -4.19 30.32
N CYS A 221 43.66 -3.10 29.62
CA CYS A 221 44.85 -2.29 29.88
C CYS A 221 44.78 -1.62 31.26
N ARG A 222 43.62 -1.10 31.64
CA ARG A 222 43.37 -0.49 32.95
C ARG A 222 43.61 -1.48 34.10
N GLN A 223 43.26 -2.75 33.90
CA GLN A 223 43.52 -3.82 34.89
C GLN A 223 45.00 -4.23 34.99
N LYS A 224 45.74 -4.25 33.87
CA LYS A 224 47.12 -4.81 33.83
C LYS A 224 48.23 -3.76 33.93
N CYS A 225 48.06 -2.58 33.33
CA CYS A 225 49.10 -1.56 33.17
C CYS A 225 48.49 -0.14 33.19
N PRO A 226 48.23 0.44 34.38
CA PRO A 226 47.52 1.72 34.51
C PRO A 226 48.23 2.90 33.81
N GLY A 227 49.57 2.90 33.74
CA GLY A 227 50.34 3.96 33.07
C GLY A 227 50.16 4.06 31.54
N LYS A 228 49.56 3.05 30.89
CA LYS A 228 49.23 3.09 29.44
C LYS A 228 47.74 3.34 29.18
N ALA A 229 46.92 3.47 30.23
CA ALA A 229 45.47 3.60 30.11
C ALA A 229 45.03 4.93 29.46
N GLU A 230 45.84 5.99 29.57
CA GLU A 230 45.55 7.29 28.95
C GLU A 230 45.58 7.22 27.42
N LEU A 231 46.53 6.49 26.84
CA LEU A 231 46.64 6.30 25.39
C LEU A 231 45.47 5.48 24.84
N THR A 232 45.04 4.43 25.55
CA THR A 232 43.88 3.64 25.14
C THR A 232 42.57 4.40 25.33
N LEU A 233 42.47 5.26 26.34
CA LEU A 233 41.33 6.15 26.52
C LEU A 233 41.21 7.18 25.39
N GLN A 234 42.34 7.74 24.93
CA GLN A 234 42.33 8.63 23.77
C GLN A 234 41.85 7.90 22.52
N ALA A 235 42.30 6.66 22.28
CA ALA A 235 41.81 5.84 21.17
C ALA A 235 40.30 5.55 21.25
N VAL A 236 39.76 5.32 22.46
CA VAL A 236 38.30 5.20 22.66
C VAL A 236 37.61 6.49 22.24
N LYS A 237 38.04 7.66 22.75
CA LYS A 237 37.47 8.96 22.39
C LYS A 237 37.52 9.25 20.89
N ASP A 238 38.62 8.93 20.23
CA ASP A 238 38.78 9.12 18.78
C ASP A 238 37.78 8.23 18.00
N THR A 239 37.57 6.99 18.44
CA THR A 239 36.56 6.10 17.85
C THR A 239 35.12 6.49 18.19
N GLU A 240 34.86 7.04 19.38
CA GLU A 240 33.55 7.63 19.74
C GLU A 240 33.23 8.83 18.84
N ALA A 241 34.20 9.70 18.59
CA ALA A 241 34.06 10.81 17.66
C ALA A 241 33.78 10.33 16.23
N HIS A 242 34.45 9.25 15.78
CA HIS A 242 34.19 8.66 14.48
C HIS A 242 32.77 8.06 14.38
N VAL A 243 32.31 7.35 15.42
CA VAL A 243 30.92 6.87 15.49
C VAL A 243 29.92 8.02 15.48
N ALA A 244 30.20 9.12 16.19
CA ALA A 244 29.34 10.31 16.20
C ALA A 244 29.22 10.94 14.79
N MET A 245 30.32 11.04 14.05
CA MET A 245 30.32 11.51 12.67
C MET A 245 29.48 10.61 11.76
N LEU A 246 29.71 9.30 11.78
CA LEU A 246 28.97 8.34 10.97
C LEU A 246 27.48 8.28 11.32
N ARG A 247 27.11 8.50 12.59
CA ARG A 247 25.71 8.64 13.00
C ARG A 247 25.04 9.82 12.32
N GLN A 248 25.71 10.97 12.28
CA GLN A 248 25.17 12.16 11.62
C GLN A 248 25.04 11.95 10.10
N GLU A 249 25.99 11.28 9.46
CA GLU A 249 25.92 10.92 8.03
C GLU A 249 24.79 9.92 7.75
N ALA A 250 24.64 8.91 8.60
CA ALA A 250 23.54 7.94 8.50
C ALA A 250 22.17 8.64 8.64
N GLN A 251 22.03 9.58 9.57
CA GLN A 251 20.80 10.35 9.73
C GLN A 251 20.49 11.20 8.48
N LYS A 252 21.49 11.89 7.92
CA LYS A 252 21.31 12.67 6.68
C LYS A 252 20.87 11.79 5.51
N THR A 253 21.48 10.62 5.34
CA THR A 253 21.09 9.70 4.24
C THR A 253 19.69 9.12 4.44
N GLU A 254 19.27 8.89 5.68
CA GLU A 254 17.91 8.48 6.01
C GLU A 254 16.87 9.58 5.69
N GLU A 255 17.16 10.83 6.06
CA GLU A 255 16.32 11.99 5.72
C GLU A 255 16.21 12.18 4.20
N MET A 256 17.33 12.07 3.48
CA MET A 256 17.35 12.15 2.01
C MET A 256 16.54 11.03 1.34
N LEU A 257 16.60 9.81 1.88
CA LEU A 257 15.78 8.69 1.40
C LEU A 257 14.29 8.93 1.68
N ALA A 258 13.95 9.45 2.85
CA ALA A 258 12.57 9.75 3.22
C ALA A 258 11.97 10.83 2.30
N LEU A 259 12.72 11.89 2.00
CA LEU A 259 12.32 12.93 1.04
C LEU A 259 12.17 12.37 -0.38
N ALA A 260 13.08 11.51 -0.84
CA ALA A 260 12.96 10.88 -2.16
C ALA A 260 11.72 9.96 -2.28
N ARG A 261 11.35 9.27 -1.18
CA ARG A 261 10.11 8.48 -1.12
C ARG A 261 8.86 9.37 -1.15
N LEU A 262 8.90 10.51 -0.47
CA LEU A 262 7.82 11.50 -0.52
C LEU A 262 7.64 12.03 -1.95
N GLU A 263 8.70 12.43 -2.64
CA GLU A 263 8.64 12.89 -4.04
C GLU A 263 8.01 11.84 -4.97
N LEU A 264 8.41 10.56 -4.83
CA LEU A 264 7.84 9.47 -5.62
C LEU A 264 6.34 9.30 -5.36
N ARG A 265 5.91 9.52 -4.12
CA ARG A 265 4.50 9.37 -3.72
C ARG A 265 3.66 10.52 -4.26
N GLU A 266 4.10 11.76 -4.11
CA GLU A 266 3.36 12.94 -4.60
C GLU A 266 3.11 12.81 -6.11
N HIS A 267 4.06 12.29 -6.87
CA HIS A 267 3.90 12.03 -8.30
C HIS A 267 2.91 10.88 -8.63
N SER A 268 2.67 9.96 -7.70
CA SER A 268 1.71 8.87 -7.88
C SER A 268 0.29 9.18 -7.39
N GLU A 269 0.13 10.18 -6.53
CA GLU A 269 -1.15 10.57 -5.92
C GLU A 269 -1.94 11.60 -6.75
N GLU A 270 -1.36 12.16 -7.82
CA GLU A 270 -2.03 13.17 -8.68
C GLU A 270 -3.32 12.66 -9.37
N GLU A 271 -3.59 11.35 -9.38
CA GLU A 271 -4.72 10.75 -10.12
C GLU A 271 -5.94 10.31 -9.27
N GLU A 272 -5.95 10.39 -7.94
CA GLU A 272 -7.07 9.88 -7.12
C GLU A 272 -7.81 10.93 -6.27
N GLU A 273 -9.14 11.03 -6.46
CA GLU A 273 -10.08 11.99 -5.83
C GLU A 273 -10.38 11.78 -4.33
N ALA A 274 -9.80 10.77 -3.67
CA ALA A 274 -10.13 10.50 -2.28
C ALA A 274 -9.42 11.47 -1.32
N PRO A 275 -10.12 12.17 -0.40
CA PRO A 275 -9.48 13.05 0.56
C PRO A 275 -8.69 12.23 1.59
N GLY A 276 -7.36 12.28 1.50
CA GLY A 276 -6.46 11.64 2.45
C GLY A 276 -5.09 11.31 1.84
N LEU A 277 -4.10 11.04 2.70
CA LEU A 277 -2.77 10.61 2.28
C LEU A 277 -2.72 9.07 2.20
N LYS A 278 -2.33 8.50 1.05
CA LYS A 278 -2.18 7.05 0.91
C LYS A 278 -0.73 6.67 1.22
N CYS A 279 -0.52 5.79 2.19
CA CYS A 279 0.82 5.34 2.54
C CYS A 279 0.89 3.83 2.71
N GLN A 280 2.03 3.24 2.34
CA GLN A 280 2.32 1.85 2.69
C GLN A 280 2.60 1.75 4.19
N VAL A 281 2.28 0.59 4.80
CA VAL A 281 2.49 0.35 6.24
C VAL A 281 3.95 0.58 6.65
N THR A 282 4.91 0.26 5.79
CA THR A 282 6.35 0.47 6.04
C THR A 282 6.76 1.94 6.14
N GLU A 283 5.98 2.84 5.55
CA GLU A 283 6.24 4.29 5.50
C GLU A 283 5.44 5.05 6.57
N LEU A 284 4.57 4.35 7.30
CA LEU A 284 3.70 4.94 8.32
C LEU A 284 4.50 5.63 9.43
N HIS A 285 5.67 5.08 9.78
CA HIS A 285 6.57 5.69 10.76
C HIS A 285 7.11 7.05 10.28
N ASP A 286 7.53 7.14 9.02
CA ASP A 286 8.07 8.39 8.46
C ASP A 286 6.98 9.46 8.33
N VAL A 287 5.74 9.06 8.03
CA VAL A 287 4.59 9.97 7.92
C VAL A 287 4.12 10.44 9.31
N LEU A 288 3.84 9.53 10.24
CA LEU A 288 3.19 9.86 11.50
C LEU A 288 4.15 10.35 12.58
N MET A 289 5.34 9.75 12.66
CA MET A 289 6.26 9.98 13.78
C MET A 289 7.29 11.05 13.45
N LYS A 290 7.79 11.05 12.22
CA LYS A 290 8.79 12.01 11.75
C LYS A 290 8.19 13.22 11.03
N ASP A 291 6.89 13.18 10.71
CA ASP A 291 6.16 14.18 9.90
C ASP A 291 6.98 14.63 8.68
N VAL A 292 7.45 13.64 7.90
CA VAL A 292 8.23 13.92 6.68
C VAL A 292 7.34 14.67 5.69
N GLY A 293 7.72 15.92 5.39
CA GLY A 293 6.92 16.85 4.59
C GLY A 293 6.11 17.87 5.42
N ASN A 294 6.18 17.82 6.75
CA ASN A 294 5.59 18.79 7.68
C ASN A 294 4.07 18.98 7.47
N ARG A 295 3.36 17.91 7.10
CA ARG A 295 1.95 17.97 6.71
C ARG A 295 1.05 17.95 7.94
N ILE A 296 1.35 17.13 8.94
CA ILE A 296 0.54 17.00 10.16
C ILE A 296 0.62 18.30 10.96
N ASN A 297 1.84 18.83 11.13
CA ASN A 297 2.07 20.07 11.85
C ASN A 297 1.49 21.29 11.12
N ALA A 298 1.52 21.33 9.78
CA ALA A 298 0.90 22.42 9.01
C ALA A 298 -0.63 22.43 9.11
N ASP A 299 -1.27 21.25 9.09
CA ASP A 299 -2.73 21.13 9.18
C ASP A 299 -3.26 21.36 10.61
N GLY A 300 -2.46 21.07 11.64
CA GLY A 300 -2.84 21.22 13.04
C GLY A 300 -3.94 20.27 13.53
N ARG A 301 -4.29 19.26 12.71
CA ARG A 301 -5.29 18.22 13.01
C ARG A 301 -4.61 16.89 13.27
N TRP A 302 -5.20 16.07 14.15
CA TRP A 302 -4.70 14.72 14.40
C TRP A 302 -5.08 13.77 13.26
N PRO A 303 -4.14 12.94 12.77
CA PRO A 303 -4.38 12.05 11.64
C PRO A 303 -5.33 10.92 12.03
N LEU A 304 -6.31 10.64 11.16
CA LEU A 304 -7.13 9.44 11.23
C LEU A 304 -6.55 8.40 10.26
N ILE A 305 -6.23 7.22 10.77
CA ILE A 305 -5.68 6.12 9.97
C ILE A 305 -6.82 5.18 9.61
N ILE A 306 -7.04 4.97 8.31
CA ILE A 306 -7.99 3.99 7.80
C ILE A 306 -7.17 2.85 7.20
N ASP A 307 -7.12 1.72 7.91
CA ASP A 307 -6.36 0.54 7.47
C ASP A 307 -7.31 -0.56 6.99
N SER A 308 -7.27 -0.87 5.70
CA SER A 308 -8.02 -1.98 5.11
C SER A 308 -7.36 -3.35 5.32
N SER A 309 -6.09 -3.39 5.75
CA SER A 309 -5.28 -4.60 5.89
C SER A 309 -5.21 -5.16 7.31
N GLY A 310 -5.49 -4.34 8.33
CA GLY A 310 -5.35 -4.64 9.76
C GLY A 310 -3.90 -4.73 10.26
N GLN A 311 -2.92 -4.40 9.43
CA GLN A 311 -1.49 -4.46 9.78
C GLN A 311 -0.97 -3.20 10.46
N ALA A 312 -1.63 -2.05 10.27
CA ALA A 312 -1.22 -0.77 10.85
C ALA A 312 -1.27 -0.81 12.38
N ALA A 313 -2.33 -1.38 12.96
CA ALA A 313 -2.45 -1.57 14.40
C ALA A 313 -1.28 -2.40 14.97
N THR A 314 -1.00 -3.54 14.34
CA THR A 314 0.13 -4.41 14.72
C THR A 314 1.46 -3.67 14.60
N PHE A 315 1.67 -2.95 13.50
CA PHE A 315 2.88 -2.17 13.26
C PHE A 315 3.08 -1.10 14.35
N LEU A 316 2.04 -0.33 14.67
CA LEU A 316 2.09 0.72 15.68
C LEU A 316 2.34 0.17 17.09
N CYS A 317 1.81 -1.01 17.42
CA CYS A 317 2.11 -1.72 18.66
C CYS A 317 3.60 -2.09 18.79
N TYR A 318 4.29 -2.39 17.69
CA TYR A 318 5.73 -2.68 17.69
C TYR A 318 6.59 -1.41 17.63
N GLN A 319 5.99 -0.27 17.28
CA GLN A 319 6.62 1.04 17.43
C GLN A 319 6.47 1.53 18.87
N ASP A 320 7.31 2.48 19.29
CA ASP A 320 7.28 3.02 20.65
C ASP A 320 6.08 3.97 20.87
N THR A 321 4.86 3.43 20.75
CA THR A 321 3.58 4.16 20.86
C THR A 321 2.72 3.61 22.00
N ASN A 322 1.94 4.47 22.63
CA ASN A 322 0.93 4.05 23.59
C ASN A 322 -0.32 3.65 22.80
N TYR A 323 -0.50 2.35 22.57
CA TYR A 323 -1.63 1.84 21.80
C TYR A 323 -2.77 1.36 22.73
N MET A 324 -4.00 1.74 22.39
CA MET A 324 -5.21 1.36 23.12
C MET A 324 -6.30 0.86 22.17
N ASP A 325 -6.56 -0.44 22.22
CA ASP A 325 -7.76 -1.04 21.62
C ASP A 325 -9.02 -0.63 22.40
N THR A 326 -9.94 0.09 21.75
CA THR A 326 -11.19 0.56 22.35
C THR A 326 -12.24 -0.54 22.52
N MET A 327 -12.12 -1.64 21.77
CA MET A 327 -13.02 -2.80 21.86
C MET A 327 -12.63 -3.72 23.03
N ASN A 328 -11.44 -3.57 23.60
CA ASN A 328 -10.98 -4.32 24.76
C ASN A 328 -11.31 -3.60 26.09
N PRO A 329 -12.19 -4.14 26.95
CA PRO A 329 -12.57 -3.51 28.21
C PRO A 329 -11.42 -3.31 29.20
N GLU A 330 -10.36 -4.13 29.13
CA GLU A 330 -9.19 -4.02 30.00
C GLU A 330 -8.37 -2.76 29.70
N HIS A 331 -8.30 -2.37 28.42
CA HIS A 331 -7.63 -1.16 27.98
C HIS A 331 -8.43 0.08 28.35
N MET A 332 -9.77 0.01 28.31
CA MET A 332 -10.65 1.14 28.62
C MET A 332 -10.92 1.34 30.13
N ARG A 333 -10.16 0.68 31.01
CA ARG A 333 -10.22 0.94 32.45
C ARG A 333 -9.68 2.34 32.75
N PRO A 334 -10.28 3.09 33.71
CA PRO A 334 -9.83 4.45 34.05
C PRO A 334 -8.34 4.55 34.36
N GLU A 335 -7.78 3.54 35.05
CA GLU A 335 -6.37 3.51 35.42
C GLU A 335 -5.44 3.23 34.22
N SER A 336 -5.86 2.36 33.29
CA SER A 336 -5.13 2.07 32.04
C SER A 336 -5.07 3.31 31.15
N ILE A 337 -6.21 4.00 30.97
CA ILE A 337 -6.30 5.26 30.23
C ILE A 337 -5.42 6.33 30.88
N ARG A 338 -5.45 6.45 32.22
CA ARG A 338 -4.63 7.40 32.97
C ARG A 338 -3.14 7.15 32.73
N ILE A 339 -2.68 5.91 32.79
CA ILE A 339 -1.27 5.55 32.54
C ILE A 339 -0.88 5.87 31.10
N ALA A 340 -1.73 5.56 30.11
CA ALA A 340 -1.46 5.85 28.70
C ALA A 340 -1.37 7.35 28.41
N LEU A 341 -2.28 8.15 29.00
CA LEU A 341 -2.25 9.62 28.92
C LEU A 341 -1.02 10.19 29.61
N LEU A 342 -0.67 9.69 30.80
CA LEU A 342 0.54 10.11 31.49
C LEU A 342 1.79 9.76 30.69
N GLY A 343 1.85 8.58 30.06
CA GLY A 343 2.95 8.20 29.19
C GLY A 343 3.10 9.12 27.97
N ALA A 344 1.98 9.62 27.44
CA ALA A 344 1.99 10.59 26.34
C ALA A 344 2.43 11.99 26.81
N LEU A 345 2.00 12.42 28.00
CA LEU A 345 2.25 13.77 28.53
C LEU A 345 3.59 13.92 29.28
N SER A 346 4.08 12.87 29.96
CA SER A 346 5.25 12.95 30.85
C SER A 346 6.58 13.09 30.09
N ALA A 347 6.60 12.81 28.80
CA ALA A 347 7.79 12.93 27.97
C ALA A 347 7.88 14.34 27.36
N CYS A 348 8.16 15.34 28.22
CA CYS A 348 8.25 16.76 27.88
C CYS A 348 9.41 17.14 26.91
N ARG A 349 10.03 16.15 26.23
CA ARG A 349 11.06 16.34 25.19
C ARG A 349 10.89 15.44 23.95
N TYR A 350 10.21 14.30 24.07
CA TYR A 350 9.88 13.37 22.98
C TYR A 350 8.58 12.63 23.35
N GLY A 351 7.42 13.27 23.13
CA GLY A 351 6.11 12.68 23.44
C GLY A 351 5.90 11.38 22.67
N LYS A 352 5.49 10.30 23.35
CA LYS A 352 5.04 9.08 22.66
C LYS A 352 3.62 9.31 22.13
N PRO A 353 3.32 8.96 20.87
CA PRO A 353 1.97 9.09 20.37
C PRO A 353 1.03 8.14 21.11
N LEU A 354 -0.17 8.62 21.38
CA LEU A 354 -1.28 7.82 21.90
C LEU A 354 -2.21 7.47 20.74
N VAL A 355 -2.40 6.18 20.50
CA VAL A 355 -3.21 5.65 19.39
C VAL A 355 -4.44 4.96 19.99
N PHE A 356 -5.61 5.35 19.52
CA PHE A 356 -6.87 4.67 19.80
C PHE A 356 -7.30 3.88 18.58
N ASP A 357 -7.49 2.57 18.74
CA ASP A 357 -8.02 1.70 17.69
C ASP A 357 -9.51 1.46 17.92
N PHE A 358 -10.33 1.70 16.89
CA PHE A 358 -11.80 1.78 16.97
C PHE A 358 -12.52 0.64 16.27
#